data_AF-A0A8S1E7J6-F1
#
_entry.id   AF-A0A8S1E7J6-F1
#
_cell.length_a   1.000
_cell.length_b   1.000
_cell.length_c   1.000
_cell.angle_alpha   90.00
_cell.angle_beta   90.00
_cell.angle_gamma   90.00
#
_symmetry.space_group_name_H-M   'P 1'
#
loop_
_entity.id
_entity.type
_entity.pdbx_description
1 polymer ?
#
loop_
_entity_poly.entity_id
_entity_poly.type
_entity_poly.pdbx_seq_one_letter_code
_entity_poly.pdbx_strand_id
1 'polypeptide(L)'
;MMENSMLRSIFIFLLCVVLATIFFFNMEHKNETDSSTERVFTEQVFHPQDYLGIDNTNISNDVIAKKLFDSHPNLVPARLTEYGPRQNDSCALYVNMLDANHNNIYWQEQRAGNDTYYLFGAYLDNRTTLNADPAVRIIAMLDKRNRTQNLSCQFWYQKERMPIISAVSEYRQLWKNPSNSSESDLHPFLLSCVVPKLNKSVVPESVSLVGAPCQNATNNLRVGYNGAPNGTKRGFAVCVTALGLSLRSFLPVLPIRLIEWIELNKILGAEKIIFHEMQMHPNMTTVMEHYSNAGEVEVSGLSLPGYLTNVPDFILSYLNTKPHIRTFIEDLAYNDCYYKYMHQFEFFVVLDIFKVRNFCFNRSSVTPTSNKINLNEVTRPREDIFINTRVMGDIVKSNKI
;
A
#
# COMPACT_ATOMS: atom_id res chain seq x y z
N MET A 1 -36.87 -22.74 29.58
CA MET A 1 -36.84 -23.40 28.26
C MET A 1 -37.57 -22.62 27.15
N MET A 2 -38.28 -21.51 27.43
CA MET A 2 -39.01 -20.69 26.44
C MET A 2 -38.19 -19.57 25.76
N GLU A 3 -37.04 -19.18 26.32
CA GLU A 3 -36.28 -18.01 25.86
C GLU A 3 -35.54 -18.23 24.52
N ASN A 4 -35.02 -19.44 24.29
CA ASN A 4 -34.31 -19.79 23.05
C ASN A 4 -35.24 -19.91 21.83
N SER A 5 -36.54 -20.14 22.04
CA SER A 5 -37.51 -20.20 20.95
C SER A 5 -37.83 -18.81 20.42
N MET A 6 -37.93 -17.81 21.31
CA MET A 6 -38.26 -16.45 20.91
C MET A 6 -37.10 -15.80 20.16
N LEU A 7 -35.86 -16.03 20.62
CA LEU A 7 -34.66 -15.52 19.96
C LEU A 7 -34.47 -16.09 18.55
N ARG A 8 -34.79 -17.38 18.35
CA ARG A 8 -34.75 -18.02 17.03
C ARG A 8 -35.80 -17.44 16.08
N SER A 9 -37.02 -17.20 16.57
CA SER A 9 -38.07 -16.57 15.76
C SER A 9 -37.70 -15.14 15.36
N ILE A 10 -37.09 -14.36 16.26
CA ILE A 10 -36.63 -13.00 15.95
C ILE A 10 -35.49 -13.02 14.92
N PHE A 11 -34.55 -13.96 15.04
CA PHE A 11 -33.45 -14.08 14.09
C PHE A 11 -33.91 -14.51 12.70
N ILE A 12 -34.87 -15.43 12.62
CA ILE A 12 -35.50 -15.85 11.36
C ILE A 12 -36.27 -14.69 10.74
N PHE A 13 -37.02 -13.92 11.55
CA PHE A 13 -37.76 -12.76 11.09
C PHE A 13 -36.83 -11.67 10.52
N LEU A 14 -35.74 -11.35 11.22
CA LEU A 14 -34.73 -10.39 10.74
C LEU A 14 -34.04 -10.88 9.46
N LEU A 15 -33.72 -12.17 9.36
CA LEU A 15 -33.15 -12.76 8.15
C LEU A 15 -34.13 -12.69 6.97
N CYS A 16 -35.42 -12.94 7.20
CA CYS A 16 -36.46 -12.80 6.18
C CYS A 16 -36.64 -11.35 5.73
N VAL A 17 -36.56 -10.36 6.63
CA VAL A 17 -36.63 -8.95 6.28
C VAL A 17 -35.42 -8.53 5.43
N VAL A 18 -34.20 -8.94 5.81
CA VAL A 18 -32.99 -8.64 5.04
C VAL A 18 -33.04 -9.28 3.64
N LEU A 19 -33.44 -10.55 3.55
CA LEU A 19 -33.60 -11.22 2.26
C LEU A 19 -34.72 -10.61 1.41
N ALA A 20 -35.83 -10.18 2.03
CA ALA A 20 -36.90 -9.47 1.33
C ALA A 20 -36.43 -8.10 0.82
N THR A 21 -35.66 -7.34 1.59
CA THR A 21 -35.10 -6.05 1.12
C THR A 21 -34.12 -6.24 -0.03
N ILE A 22 -33.29 -7.28 0.01
CA ILE A 22 -32.38 -7.62 -1.09
C ILE A 22 -33.19 -8.06 -2.33
N PHE A 23 -34.29 -8.79 -2.15
CA PHE A 23 -35.13 -9.24 -3.25
C PHE A 23 -35.93 -8.09 -3.88
N PHE A 24 -36.50 -7.19 -3.08
CA PHE A 24 -37.21 -5.99 -3.56
C PHE A 24 -36.27 -5.03 -4.30
N PHE A 25 -35.05 -4.78 -3.77
CA PHE A 25 -34.03 -3.99 -4.48
C PHE A 25 -33.62 -4.61 -5.82
N ASN A 26 -33.60 -5.93 -5.93
CA ASN A 26 -33.30 -6.61 -7.20
C ASN A 26 -34.48 -6.64 -8.18
N MET A 27 -35.72 -6.48 -7.69
CA MET A 27 -36.93 -6.46 -8.52
C MET A 27 -37.23 -5.07 -9.11
N GLU A 28 -36.93 -4.00 -8.38
CA GLU A 28 -37.15 -2.62 -8.86
C GLU A 28 -36.18 -2.24 -10.00
N HIS A 29 -35.03 -2.91 -10.08
CA HIS A 29 -34.02 -2.66 -11.11
C HIS A 29 -34.33 -3.30 -12.49
N LYS A 30 -35.45 -4.02 -12.63
CA LYS A 30 -35.83 -4.67 -13.90
C LYS A 30 -36.87 -3.92 -14.74
N ASN A 31 -37.45 -2.82 -14.25
CA ASN A 31 -38.63 -2.19 -14.88
C ASN A 31 -38.55 -0.69 -15.17
N GLU A 32 -37.38 -0.05 -15.15
CA GLU A 32 -37.24 1.31 -15.71
C GLU A 32 -36.19 1.34 -16.82
N THR A 33 -36.62 0.88 -17.99
CA THR A 33 -36.16 1.43 -19.26
C THR A 33 -37.23 2.41 -19.73
N ASP A 34 -37.01 3.72 -19.59
CA ASP A 34 -37.22 4.62 -20.72
C ASP A 34 -36.65 6.04 -20.53
N SER A 35 -36.16 6.55 -21.66
CA SER A 35 -36.33 7.93 -22.15
C SER A 35 -35.66 9.13 -21.45
N SER A 36 -34.64 9.65 -22.15
CA SER A 36 -34.32 11.07 -22.37
C SER A 36 -33.56 11.87 -21.29
N THR A 37 -32.23 11.94 -21.45
CA THR A 37 -31.52 13.23 -21.36
C THR A 37 -30.18 13.12 -22.10
N GLU A 38 -30.17 13.49 -23.37
CA GLU A 38 -28.94 13.77 -24.11
C GLU A 38 -28.35 15.07 -23.54
N ARG A 39 -27.34 14.95 -22.67
CA ARG A 39 -26.43 16.07 -22.39
C ARG A 39 -25.18 15.86 -23.22
N VAL A 40 -25.00 16.76 -24.19
CA VAL A 40 -23.80 16.91 -25.02
C VAL A 40 -22.60 17.03 -24.09
N PHE A 41 -21.76 16.00 -24.04
CA PHE A 41 -20.41 16.11 -23.53
C PHE A 41 -19.59 16.80 -24.61
N THR A 42 -19.20 18.04 -24.38
CA THR A 42 -18.16 18.67 -25.22
C THR A 42 -16.86 17.95 -24.96
N GLU A 43 -16.39 17.25 -25.98
CA GLU A 43 -15.05 16.66 -26.07
C GLU A 43 -14.05 17.80 -25.85
N GLN A 44 -13.35 17.80 -24.71
CA GLN A 44 -12.23 18.71 -24.52
C GLN A 44 -11.13 18.28 -25.47
N VAL A 45 -10.91 19.08 -26.50
CA VAL A 45 -9.77 18.94 -27.40
C VAL A 45 -8.51 19.27 -26.58
N PHE A 46 -7.76 18.23 -26.23
CA PHE A 46 -6.48 18.37 -25.54
C PHE A 46 -5.40 18.81 -26.55
N HIS A 47 -4.75 19.95 -26.29
CA HIS A 47 -3.66 20.42 -27.13
C HIS A 47 -2.31 19.89 -26.60
N PRO A 48 -1.41 19.39 -27.48
CA PRO A 48 -0.08 18.90 -27.06
C PRO A 48 0.80 19.94 -26.35
N GLN A 49 0.46 21.23 -26.48
CA GLN A 49 1.17 22.35 -25.85
C GLN A 49 0.91 22.39 -24.33
N ASP A 50 -0.18 21.80 -23.83
CA ASP A 50 -0.49 21.74 -22.41
C ASP A 50 0.44 20.77 -21.64
N TYR A 51 1.14 19.87 -22.34
CA TYR A 51 2.09 18.90 -21.75
C TYR A 51 3.51 19.44 -21.61
N LEU A 52 3.89 20.45 -22.39
CA LEU A 52 5.20 21.08 -22.32
C LEU A 52 5.08 22.39 -21.56
N GLY A 53 4.71 22.28 -20.28
CA GLY A 53 4.85 23.36 -19.31
C GLY A 53 6.32 23.69 -19.09
N ILE A 54 7.00 24.26 -20.08
CA ILE A 54 8.29 24.92 -19.91
C ILE A 54 7.97 26.23 -19.19
N ASP A 55 7.76 26.11 -17.89
CA ASP A 55 7.72 27.25 -16.99
C ASP A 55 9.16 27.79 -16.89
N ASN A 56 9.44 28.87 -17.61
CA ASN A 56 10.74 29.57 -17.61
C ASN A 56 11.00 30.34 -16.31
N THR A 57 10.20 30.12 -15.25
CA THR A 57 10.51 30.66 -13.95
C THR A 57 11.71 29.93 -13.34
N ASN A 58 12.67 30.68 -12.79
CA ASN A 58 13.74 30.13 -11.96
C ASN A 58 13.11 29.62 -10.65
N ILE A 59 12.51 28.44 -10.69
CA ILE A 59 11.99 27.75 -9.49
C ILE A 59 13.20 27.26 -8.71
N SER A 60 13.30 27.63 -7.43
CA SER A 60 14.38 27.14 -6.56
C SER A 60 14.33 25.62 -6.44
N ASN A 61 15.51 24.97 -6.40
CA ASN A 61 15.62 23.51 -6.22
C ASN A 61 14.83 22.99 -5.02
N ASP A 62 14.69 23.77 -3.95
CA ASP A 62 13.91 23.40 -2.75
C ASP A 62 12.41 23.27 -3.03
N VAL A 63 11.87 24.12 -3.90
CA VAL A 63 10.45 24.07 -4.32
C VAL A 63 10.22 22.88 -5.25
N ILE A 64 11.16 22.60 -6.15
CA ILE A 64 11.12 21.41 -7.02
C ILE A 64 11.20 20.14 -6.16
N ALA A 65 12.13 20.09 -5.20
CA ALA A 65 12.29 18.99 -4.26
C ALA A 65 11.02 18.75 -3.44
N LYS A 66 10.39 19.83 -2.95
CA LYS A 66 9.13 19.74 -2.20
C LYS A 66 7.98 19.22 -3.06
N LYS A 67 7.80 19.74 -4.29
CA LYS A 67 6.77 19.23 -5.21
C LYS A 67 7.00 17.77 -5.60
N LEU A 68 8.26 17.39 -5.87
CA LEU A 68 8.64 15.99 -6.14
C LEU A 68 8.35 15.10 -4.93
N PHE A 69 8.64 15.58 -3.72
CA PHE A 69 8.39 14.85 -2.50
C PHE A 69 6.90 14.63 -2.21
N ASP A 70 6.09 15.68 -2.37
CA ASP A 70 4.64 15.61 -2.16
C ASP A 70 3.98 14.64 -3.14
N SER A 71 4.52 14.53 -4.37
CA SER A 71 4.04 13.59 -5.39
C SER A 71 4.65 12.19 -5.29
N HIS A 72 5.85 12.05 -4.71
CA HIS A 72 6.62 10.81 -4.65
C HIS A 72 7.32 10.64 -3.28
N PRO A 73 6.60 10.13 -2.27
CA PRO A 73 7.08 10.10 -0.88
C PRO A 73 8.27 9.15 -0.65
N ASN A 74 8.58 8.28 -1.62
CA ASN A 74 9.68 7.32 -1.57
C ASN A 74 11.04 7.93 -2.00
N LEU A 75 11.02 9.18 -2.50
CA LEU A 75 12.23 9.92 -2.86
C LEU A 75 12.85 10.59 -1.63
N VAL A 76 14.18 10.69 -1.60
CA VAL A 76 14.93 11.34 -0.51
C VAL A 76 15.03 12.85 -0.80
N PRO A 77 14.34 13.73 -0.04
CA PRO A 77 14.27 15.14 -0.40
C PRO A 77 15.56 15.94 -0.11
N ALA A 78 16.37 15.53 0.87
CA ALA A 78 17.26 16.46 1.56
C ALA A 78 18.72 16.53 1.08
N ARG A 79 19.09 15.89 -0.05
CA ARG A 79 20.51 15.89 -0.50
C ARG A 79 20.69 15.99 -2.01
N LEU A 80 19.98 16.91 -2.65
CA LEU A 80 20.20 17.19 -4.07
C LEU A 80 21.56 17.88 -4.36
N THR A 81 22.22 18.48 -3.36
CA THR A 81 23.39 19.36 -3.58
C THR A 81 24.52 19.27 -2.56
N GLU A 82 24.36 18.61 -1.42
CA GLU A 82 25.33 18.75 -0.30
C GLU A 82 26.51 17.76 -0.29
N TYR A 83 26.45 16.67 -1.04
CA TYR A 83 27.49 15.63 -1.01
C TYR A 83 27.97 15.32 -2.42
N GLY A 84 29.02 16.04 -2.86
CA GLY A 84 29.80 15.63 -4.01
C GLY A 84 30.55 14.33 -3.72
N PRO A 85 30.77 13.46 -4.73
CA PRO A 85 31.55 12.25 -4.57
C PRO A 85 32.98 12.62 -4.16
N ARG A 86 33.43 12.18 -2.98
CA ARG A 86 34.84 12.25 -2.59
C ARG A 86 35.40 10.83 -2.54
N GLN A 87 36.19 10.46 -3.55
CA GLN A 87 37.14 9.34 -3.46
C GLN A 87 38.41 9.86 -2.76
N ASN A 88 38.96 9.18 -1.75
CA ASN A 88 39.66 7.92 -1.94
C ASN A 88 39.57 6.90 -0.77
N ASP A 89 38.82 7.17 0.31
CA ASP A 89 38.78 6.29 1.51
C ASP A 89 37.37 5.84 1.96
N SER A 90 36.30 6.15 1.21
CA SER A 90 34.91 5.88 1.65
C SER A 90 34.35 4.55 1.13
N CYS A 91 33.69 3.78 2.02
CA CYS A 91 33.01 2.50 1.78
C CYS A 91 31.69 2.62 0.98
N ALA A 92 31.72 3.29 -0.17
CA ALA A 92 30.64 3.63 -1.13
C ALA A 92 30.30 5.13 -1.18
N LEU A 93 29.82 5.56 -2.35
CA LEU A 93 29.36 6.91 -2.63
C LEU A 93 27.86 7.05 -2.37
N TYR A 94 27.46 8.18 -1.79
CA TYR A 94 26.05 8.54 -1.66
C TYR A 94 25.45 8.79 -3.05
N VAL A 95 24.31 8.17 -3.34
CA VAL A 95 23.64 8.29 -4.64
C VAL A 95 22.63 9.43 -4.57
N ASN A 96 22.84 10.46 -5.40
CA ASN A 96 21.85 11.52 -5.59
C ASN A 96 20.63 10.97 -6.33
N MET A 97 19.46 11.55 -6.08
CA MET A 97 18.22 11.23 -6.79
C MET A 97 18.36 11.30 -8.31
N LEU A 98 19.15 12.24 -8.83
CA LEU A 98 19.39 12.38 -10.28
C LEU A 98 20.28 11.28 -10.86
N ASP A 99 21.12 10.65 -10.03
CA ASP A 99 22.06 9.60 -10.44
C ASP A 99 21.52 8.19 -10.18
N ALA A 100 20.41 8.07 -9.45
CA ALA A 100 19.73 6.80 -9.22
C ALA A 100 19.13 6.26 -10.52
N ASN A 101 19.18 4.94 -10.70
CA ASN A 101 18.58 4.26 -11.82
C ASN A 101 17.07 4.10 -11.55
N HIS A 102 16.26 4.90 -12.23
CA HIS A 102 14.80 4.85 -12.15
C HIS A 102 14.25 3.96 -13.27
N ASN A 103 13.47 2.93 -12.91
CA ASN A 103 12.71 2.16 -13.88
C ASN A 103 11.49 2.95 -14.37
N ASN A 104 10.83 3.65 -13.46
CA ASN A 104 9.79 4.64 -13.74
C ASN A 104 9.62 5.56 -12.52
N ILE A 105 8.57 6.39 -12.52
CA ILE A 105 8.30 7.39 -11.47
C ILE A 105 8.23 6.84 -10.03
N TYR A 106 7.87 5.56 -9.83
CA TYR A 106 7.74 4.97 -8.49
C TYR A 106 8.80 3.91 -8.16
N TRP A 107 9.60 3.47 -9.13
CA TRP A 107 10.47 2.31 -8.98
C TRP A 107 11.91 2.63 -9.32
N GLN A 108 12.82 2.24 -8.42
CA GLN A 108 14.26 2.25 -8.68
C GLN A 108 14.75 0.86 -9.03
N GLU A 109 15.86 0.75 -9.76
CA GLU A 109 16.41 -0.52 -10.21
C GLU A 109 17.79 -0.79 -9.58
N GLN A 110 17.95 -2.00 -9.03
CA GLN A 110 19.22 -2.55 -8.59
C GLN A 110 19.52 -3.85 -9.33
N ARG A 111 20.73 -3.98 -9.88
CA ARG A 111 21.22 -5.24 -10.46
C ARG A 111 22.27 -5.86 -9.53
N ALA A 112 22.13 -7.14 -9.23
CA ALA A 112 23.15 -7.89 -8.50
C ALA A 112 23.34 -9.26 -9.16
N GLY A 113 24.53 -9.46 -9.75
CA GLY A 113 24.79 -10.64 -10.59
C GLY A 113 23.78 -10.71 -11.74
N ASN A 114 23.03 -11.81 -11.79
CA ASN A 114 22.01 -12.06 -12.83
C ASN A 114 20.58 -11.71 -12.38
N ASP A 115 20.40 -11.09 -11.21
CA ASP A 115 19.09 -10.77 -10.65
C ASP A 115 18.83 -9.27 -10.72
N THR A 116 17.60 -8.92 -11.09
CA THR A 116 17.12 -7.53 -11.16
C THR A 116 16.07 -7.30 -10.09
N TYR A 117 16.28 -6.26 -9.29
CA TYR A 117 15.42 -5.86 -8.20
C TYR A 117 14.79 -4.50 -8.53
N TYR A 118 13.47 -4.49 -8.66
CA TYR A 118 12.69 -3.26 -8.79
C TYR A 118 12.22 -2.85 -7.40
N LEU A 119 12.71 -1.73 -6.91
CA LEU A 119 12.54 -1.27 -5.54
C LEU A 119 11.43 -0.23 -5.48
N PHE A 120 10.42 -0.47 -4.65
CA PHE A 120 9.25 0.40 -4.54
C PHE A 120 9.39 1.43 -3.41
N GLY A 121 9.67 0.95 -2.19
CA GLY A 121 9.73 1.80 -1.00
C GLY A 121 10.42 1.09 0.16
N ALA A 122 10.87 1.87 1.15
CA ALA A 122 11.56 1.38 2.34
C ALA A 122 10.97 2.00 3.61
N TYR A 123 10.79 1.19 4.65
CA TYR A 123 10.08 1.59 5.87
C TYR A 123 10.75 1.06 7.13
N LEU A 124 10.84 1.88 8.18
CA LEU A 124 11.37 1.44 9.46
C LEU A 124 10.31 0.65 10.26
N ASP A 125 10.57 -0.62 10.51
CA ASP A 125 9.83 -1.47 11.43
C ASP A 125 10.57 -1.60 12.77
N ASN A 126 10.07 -0.89 13.79
CA ASN A 126 10.61 -0.88 15.14
C ASN A 126 9.66 -1.54 16.16
N ARG A 127 8.71 -2.36 15.70
CA ARG A 127 7.73 -3.02 16.57
C ARG A 127 8.42 -3.93 17.57
N THR A 128 8.28 -3.63 18.85
CA THR A 128 8.86 -4.41 19.96
C THR A 128 8.15 -5.74 20.20
N THR A 129 6.92 -5.89 19.70
CA THR A 129 6.10 -7.10 19.85
C THR A 129 6.74 -8.35 19.25
N LEU A 130 7.65 -8.18 18.28
CA LEU A 130 8.30 -9.27 17.55
C LEU A 130 9.55 -9.82 18.27
N ASN A 131 9.95 -9.28 19.42
CA ASN A 131 11.25 -9.58 20.07
C ASN A 131 12.45 -9.52 19.08
N ALA A 132 12.30 -8.77 17.99
CA ALA A 132 13.26 -8.64 16.91
C ALA A 132 13.92 -7.27 16.97
N ASP A 133 15.16 -7.18 16.48
CA ASP A 133 15.83 -5.89 16.32
C ASP A 133 15.08 -5.04 15.28
N PRO A 134 15.03 -3.70 15.44
CA PRO A 134 14.45 -2.82 14.45
C PRO A 134 15.06 -3.07 13.07
N ALA A 135 14.23 -3.08 12.03
CA ALA A 135 14.66 -3.39 10.69
C ALA A 135 14.03 -2.43 9.68
N VAL A 136 14.78 -2.08 8.64
CA VAL A 136 14.22 -1.44 7.46
C VAL A 136 13.68 -2.53 6.55
N ARG A 137 12.38 -2.44 6.25
CA ARG A 137 11.65 -3.30 5.34
C ARG A 137 11.59 -2.65 3.97
N ILE A 138 12.14 -3.30 2.96
CA ILE A 138 12.16 -2.81 1.57
C ILE A 138 11.17 -3.66 0.77
N ILE A 139 10.21 -3.01 0.13
CA ILE A 139 9.26 -3.64 -0.78
C ILE A 139 9.88 -3.64 -2.18
N ALA A 140 9.97 -4.81 -2.80
CA ALA A 140 10.58 -4.97 -4.12
C ALA A 140 9.84 -6.01 -4.97
N MET A 141 10.01 -5.92 -6.29
CA MET A 141 9.69 -6.99 -7.22
C MET A 141 10.97 -7.53 -7.86
N LEU A 142 11.11 -8.85 -7.91
CA LEU A 142 12.28 -9.54 -8.44
C LEU A 142 11.91 -10.26 -9.73
N ASP A 143 12.80 -10.23 -10.71
CA ASP A 143 12.67 -10.94 -12.01
C ASP A 143 12.69 -12.46 -11.92
N LYS A 144 12.95 -13.01 -10.72
CA LYS A 144 12.95 -14.44 -10.45
C LYS A 144 12.25 -14.75 -9.14
N ARG A 145 11.66 -15.94 -9.10
CA ARG A 145 11.08 -16.50 -7.87
C ARG A 145 12.12 -16.77 -6.78
N ASN A 146 13.33 -17.18 -7.18
CA ASN A 146 14.41 -17.51 -6.25
C ASN A 146 15.61 -16.61 -6.54
N ARG A 147 16.18 -16.03 -5.48
CA ARG A 147 17.41 -15.24 -5.59
C ARG A 147 18.61 -16.13 -5.87
N THR A 148 19.60 -15.57 -6.55
CA THR A 148 20.91 -16.17 -6.79
C THR A 148 22.02 -15.43 -6.04
N GLN A 149 21.76 -14.22 -5.55
CA GLN A 149 22.74 -13.39 -4.85
C GLN A 149 22.30 -12.97 -3.44
N ASN A 150 23.28 -12.88 -2.54
CA ASN A 150 23.12 -12.19 -1.26
C ASN A 150 23.30 -10.69 -1.49
N LEU A 151 22.57 -9.88 -0.73
CA LEU A 151 22.59 -8.43 -0.85
C LEU A 151 22.98 -7.80 0.49
N SER A 152 23.43 -6.55 0.40
CA SER A 152 23.67 -5.71 1.56
C SER A 152 22.87 -4.41 1.45
N CYS A 153 22.40 -3.92 2.60
CA CYS A 153 21.85 -2.59 2.76
C CYS A 153 22.96 -1.64 3.21
N GLN A 154 22.99 -0.47 2.60
CA GLN A 154 23.79 0.69 3.00
C GLN A 154 22.85 1.74 3.58
N PHE A 155 22.92 1.96 4.88
CA PHE A 155 22.10 2.95 5.59
C PHE A 155 22.78 4.30 5.62
N TRP A 156 22.07 5.34 5.19
CA TRP A 156 22.55 6.71 5.20
C TRP A 156 21.85 7.50 6.30
N TYR A 157 22.63 8.21 7.10
CA TYR A 157 22.15 9.03 8.22
C TYR A 157 22.52 10.48 8.00
N GLN A 158 21.68 11.42 8.46
CA GLN A 158 21.83 12.85 8.20
C GLN A 158 23.22 13.42 8.53
N LYS A 159 23.84 12.95 9.62
CA LYS A 159 25.12 13.45 10.13
C LYS A 159 26.31 12.56 9.77
N GLU A 160 26.07 11.45 9.09
CA GLU A 160 27.10 10.48 8.74
C GLU A 160 27.53 10.63 7.28
N ARG A 161 28.84 10.58 7.06
CA ARG A 161 29.43 10.65 5.72
C ARG A 161 29.60 9.28 5.07
N MET A 162 29.61 8.23 5.88
CA MET A 162 29.77 6.85 5.41
C MET A 162 28.49 6.07 5.68
N PRO A 163 28.11 5.14 4.78
CA PRO A 163 26.96 4.30 5.03
C PRO A 163 27.29 3.29 6.12
N ILE A 164 26.28 2.95 6.93
CA ILE A 164 26.37 1.81 7.82
C ILE A 164 25.84 0.59 7.08
N ILE A 165 26.65 -0.46 7.00
CA ILE A 165 26.30 -1.65 6.22
C ILE A 165 25.67 -2.72 7.11
N SER A 166 24.59 -3.31 6.60
CA SER A 166 24.03 -4.56 7.12
C SER A 166 23.74 -5.51 5.97
N ALA A 167 23.93 -6.82 6.20
CA ALA A 167 23.38 -7.82 5.27
C ALA A 167 21.85 -7.74 5.26
N VAL A 168 21.24 -8.10 4.12
CA VAL A 168 19.80 -8.42 4.08
C VAL A 168 19.58 -9.71 4.86
N SER A 169 18.86 -9.63 5.97
CA SER A 169 18.66 -10.75 6.90
C SER A 169 17.48 -11.64 6.51
N GLU A 170 16.49 -11.11 5.81
CA GLU A 170 15.28 -11.83 5.42
C GLU A 170 14.84 -11.45 4.01
N TYR A 171 14.42 -12.45 3.25
CA TYR A 171 13.81 -12.32 1.93
C TYR A 171 12.47 -13.03 1.96
N ARG A 172 11.40 -12.30 2.23
CA ARG A 172 10.07 -12.88 2.39
C ARG A 172 9.24 -12.64 1.12
N GLN A 173 8.76 -13.71 0.48
CA GLN A 173 7.78 -13.56 -0.60
C GLN A 173 6.46 -13.05 -0.04
N LEU A 174 5.88 -12.03 -0.68
CA LEU A 174 4.59 -11.48 -0.29
C LEU A 174 3.41 -12.34 -0.75
N TRP A 175 3.61 -13.26 -1.70
CA TRP A 175 2.60 -14.22 -2.14
C TRP A 175 3.10 -15.67 -2.04
N LYS A 176 2.36 -16.53 -1.32
CA LYS A 176 2.77 -17.91 -1.00
C LYS A 176 2.30 -18.97 -2.00
N ASN A 177 1.39 -18.67 -2.93
CA ASN A 177 0.78 -19.68 -3.79
C ASN A 177 1.08 -19.48 -5.28
N PRO A 178 2.31 -19.78 -5.73
CA PRO A 178 2.80 -19.44 -7.07
C PRO A 178 2.30 -20.37 -8.18
N SER A 179 1.35 -21.27 -7.92
CA SER A 179 0.92 -22.35 -8.82
C SER A 179 0.55 -21.91 -10.24
N ASN A 180 0.17 -20.64 -10.42
CA ASN A 180 -0.21 -20.04 -11.71
C ASN A 180 0.78 -18.99 -12.23
N SER A 181 1.98 -18.91 -11.66
CA SER A 181 3.04 -17.96 -12.05
C SER A 181 4.24 -18.70 -12.63
N SER A 182 4.87 -18.11 -13.64
CA SER A 182 6.13 -18.59 -14.20
C SER A 182 7.32 -18.18 -13.33
N GLU A 183 8.47 -18.84 -13.53
CA GLU A 183 9.71 -18.44 -12.86
C GLU A 183 10.24 -17.09 -13.34
N SER A 184 9.90 -16.71 -14.58
CA SER A 184 10.28 -15.46 -15.24
C SER A 184 9.35 -14.28 -14.91
N ASP A 185 8.23 -14.52 -14.24
CA ASP A 185 7.35 -13.42 -13.80
C ASP A 185 8.02 -12.61 -12.70
N LEU A 186 7.62 -11.34 -12.58
CA LEU A 186 8.04 -10.52 -11.46
C LEU A 186 7.32 -10.97 -10.18
N HIS A 187 8.07 -11.30 -9.13
CA HIS A 187 7.55 -11.77 -7.85
C HIS A 187 7.73 -10.69 -6.76
N PRO A 188 6.72 -10.43 -5.91
CA PRO A 188 6.80 -9.43 -4.86
C PRO A 188 7.52 -9.99 -3.62
N PHE A 189 8.44 -9.19 -3.08
CA PHE A 189 9.25 -9.52 -1.91
C PHE A 189 9.27 -8.37 -0.90
N LEU A 190 9.38 -8.77 0.37
CA LEU A 190 9.74 -7.93 1.48
C LEU A 190 11.17 -8.30 1.92
N LEU A 191 12.12 -7.44 1.59
CA LEU A 191 13.51 -7.56 2.02
C LEU A 191 13.67 -6.87 3.38
N SER A 192 14.49 -7.44 4.26
CA SER A 192 14.65 -6.88 5.61
C SER A 192 16.11 -6.71 5.96
N CYS A 193 16.46 -5.51 6.41
CA CYS A 193 17.79 -5.16 6.85
C CYS A 193 17.73 -4.68 8.30
N VAL A 194 18.38 -5.41 9.20
CA VAL A 194 18.45 -5.04 10.61
C VAL A 194 19.21 -3.74 10.76
N VAL A 195 18.66 -2.79 11.50
CA VAL A 195 19.32 -1.54 11.85
C VAL A 195 20.39 -1.84 12.91
N PRO A 196 21.67 -1.57 12.65
CA PRO A 196 22.75 -1.94 13.57
C PRO A 196 22.62 -1.28 14.95
N LYS A 197 23.08 -2.00 15.99
CA LYS A 197 22.89 -1.65 17.41
C LYS A 197 23.32 -0.23 17.79
N LEU A 198 24.38 0.29 17.15
CA LEU A 198 24.92 1.63 17.39
C LEU A 198 23.87 2.73 17.19
N ASN A 199 22.90 2.52 16.29
CA ASN A 199 21.98 3.55 15.83
C ASN A 199 20.49 3.20 16.04
N LYS A 200 20.15 2.33 17.00
CA LYS A 200 18.76 1.91 17.24
C LYS A 200 17.79 3.06 17.56
N SER A 201 18.30 4.18 18.07
CA SER A 201 17.52 5.37 18.40
C SER A 201 17.43 6.40 17.27
N VAL A 202 18.19 6.20 16.19
CA VAL A 202 18.25 7.13 15.05
C VAL A 202 17.68 6.42 13.82
N VAL A 203 16.71 7.06 13.17
CA VAL A 203 16.14 6.55 11.93
C VAL A 203 17.10 6.87 10.78
N PRO A 204 17.50 5.89 9.96
CA PRO A 204 18.24 6.20 8.74
C PRO A 204 17.39 7.08 7.84
N GLU A 205 18.02 8.05 7.18
CA GLU A 205 17.35 8.95 6.24
C GLU A 205 16.95 8.17 4.97
N SER A 206 17.85 7.32 4.51
CA SER A 206 17.67 6.52 3.31
C SER A 206 18.46 5.21 3.38
N VAL A 207 18.13 4.30 2.46
CA VAL A 207 18.78 3.00 2.31
C VAL A 207 19.05 2.72 0.84
N SER A 208 20.25 2.25 0.57
CA SER A 208 20.63 1.71 -0.74
C SER A 208 20.82 0.20 -0.66
N LEU A 209 20.36 -0.52 -1.67
CA LEU A 209 20.52 -1.96 -1.80
C LEU A 209 21.67 -2.27 -2.77
N VAL A 210 22.60 -3.13 -2.40
CA VAL A 210 23.78 -3.45 -3.23
C VAL A 210 24.09 -4.95 -3.26
N GLY A 211 24.78 -5.39 -4.31
CA GLY A 211 25.21 -6.79 -4.45
C GLY A 211 26.34 -7.18 -3.50
N ALA A 212 27.22 -6.23 -3.15
CA ALA A 212 28.33 -6.46 -2.21
C ALA A 212 28.50 -5.28 -1.23
N PRO A 213 29.01 -5.53 -0.01
CA PRO A 213 29.39 -4.46 0.91
C PRO A 213 30.31 -3.41 0.26
N CYS A 214 30.10 -2.15 0.58
CA CYS A 214 30.81 -0.98 0.05
C CYS A 214 30.74 -0.76 -1.48
N GLN A 215 29.95 -1.55 -2.23
CA GLN A 215 29.75 -1.31 -3.65
C GLN A 215 29.02 0.01 -3.88
N ASN A 216 29.37 0.75 -4.94
CA ASN A 216 28.58 1.92 -5.33
C ASN A 216 27.16 1.50 -5.71
N ALA A 217 26.17 2.06 -5.02
CA ALA A 217 24.78 1.78 -5.30
C ALA A 217 24.29 2.51 -6.55
N THR A 218 23.23 1.98 -7.17
CA THR A 218 22.49 2.66 -8.25
C THR A 218 21.09 3.08 -7.79
N ASN A 219 20.80 2.97 -6.50
CA ASN A 219 19.51 3.24 -5.90
C ASN A 219 19.69 3.88 -4.52
N ASN A 220 18.67 4.60 -4.08
CA ASN A 220 18.60 5.25 -2.78
C ASN A 220 17.13 5.50 -2.44
N LEU A 221 16.55 4.62 -1.62
CA LEU A 221 15.16 4.72 -1.16
C LEU A 221 15.11 5.52 0.13
N ARG A 222 14.16 6.45 0.23
CA ARG A 222 13.86 7.07 1.52
C ARG A 222 13.34 6.03 2.50
N VAL A 223 13.81 6.08 3.75
CA VAL A 223 13.25 5.27 4.81
C VAL A 223 12.08 6.02 5.45
N GLY A 224 10.88 5.55 5.17
CA GLY A 224 9.65 6.07 5.75
C GLY A 224 9.55 5.74 7.24
N TYR A 225 9.42 6.79 8.06
CA TYR A 225 9.06 6.68 9.47
C TYR A 225 8.17 7.86 9.86
N ASN A 226 6.86 7.63 9.81
CA ASN A 226 5.88 8.64 10.17
C ASN A 226 5.33 8.33 11.56
N GLY A 227 6.01 8.81 12.60
CA GLY A 227 5.54 8.69 13.97
C GLY A 227 4.18 9.38 14.18
N ALA A 228 3.38 8.88 15.12
CA ALA A 228 2.17 9.59 15.54
C ALA A 228 2.55 10.99 16.09
N PRO A 229 1.91 12.09 15.61
CA PRO A 229 2.29 13.45 16.01
C PRO A 229 2.32 13.69 17.52
N ASN A 230 1.39 13.07 18.26
CA ASN A 230 1.27 13.19 19.72
C ASN A 230 1.74 11.94 20.46
N GLY A 231 2.43 11.02 19.79
CA GLY A 231 2.79 9.70 20.34
C GLY A 231 1.61 8.71 20.47
N THR A 232 0.37 9.18 20.32
CA THR A 232 -0.84 8.35 20.33
C THR A 232 -1.26 8.00 18.91
N LYS A 233 -1.36 6.71 18.62
CA LYS A 233 -1.91 6.23 17.35
C LYS A 233 -3.39 6.60 17.25
N ARG A 234 -3.81 6.93 16.04
CA ARG A 234 -5.21 7.05 15.62
C ARG A 234 -5.88 5.67 15.58
N GLY A 235 -7.21 5.63 15.50
CA GLY A 235 -8.03 4.43 15.49
C GLY A 235 -7.70 3.48 14.33
N PHE A 236 -8.56 3.42 13.31
CA PHE A 236 -8.31 2.54 12.16
C PHE A 236 -8.25 3.28 10.83
N ALA A 237 -7.34 2.81 9.99
CA ALA A 237 -7.21 3.22 8.59
C ALA A 237 -7.69 2.10 7.66
N VAL A 238 -8.18 2.49 6.48
CA VAL A 238 -8.61 1.56 5.45
C VAL A 238 -7.66 1.65 4.26
N CYS A 239 -7.05 0.53 3.90
CA CYS A 239 -6.18 0.41 2.73
C CYS A 239 -6.96 -0.21 1.57
N VAL A 240 -6.91 0.43 0.40
CA VAL A 240 -7.71 0.06 -0.76
C VAL A 240 -6.86 0.00 -2.00
N THR A 241 -6.94 -1.11 -2.74
CA THR A 241 -6.38 -1.21 -4.08
C THR A 241 -7.40 -0.70 -5.10
N ALA A 242 -7.15 0.48 -5.66
CA ALA A 242 -8.03 1.10 -6.65
C ALA A 242 -7.86 0.54 -8.08
N LEU A 243 -7.16 -0.59 -8.26
CA LEU A 243 -6.90 -1.20 -9.57
C LEU A 243 -8.18 -1.51 -10.38
N GLY A 244 -9.34 -1.63 -9.75
CA GLY A 244 -10.62 -1.87 -10.43
C GLY A 244 -11.35 -0.61 -10.92
N LEU A 245 -10.96 0.58 -10.46
CA LEU A 245 -11.69 1.83 -10.70
C LEU A 245 -11.57 2.35 -12.13
N SER A 246 -10.48 2.06 -12.82
CA SER A 246 -10.20 2.66 -14.12
C SER A 246 -10.99 2.10 -15.30
N LEU A 247 -11.49 0.86 -15.25
CA LEU A 247 -12.30 0.30 -16.36
C LEU A 247 -13.78 0.60 -16.25
N ARG A 248 -14.28 0.79 -15.03
CA ARG A 248 -15.72 0.70 -14.79
C ARG A 248 -16.44 2.02 -15.03
N SER A 249 -15.71 3.13 -15.07
CA SER A 249 -16.23 4.50 -14.96
C SER A 249 -17.03 5.03 -16.16
N PHE A 250 -17.30 4.23 -17.19
CA PHE A 250 -18.29 4.57 -18.21
C PHE A 250 -19.74 4.52 -17.68
N LEU A 251 -19.95 3.97 -16.49
CA LEU A 251 -21.25 3.93 -15.82
C LEU A 251 -21.39 5.12 -14.84
N PRO A 252 -22.37 6.03 -15.03
CA PRO A 252 -22.57 7.21 -14.18
C PRO A 252 -22.88 6.87 -12.70
N VAL A 253 -23.26 5.63 -12.41
CA VAL A 253 -23.60 5.14 -11.07
C VAL A 253 -22.35 4.98 -10.19
N LEU A 254 -21.15 4.86 -10.75
CA LEU A 254 -19.96 4.47 -9.98
C LEU A 254 -19.31 5.56 -9.13
N PRO A 255 -19.22 6.83 -9.57
CA PRO A 255 -18.79 7.92 -8.68
C PRO A 255 -19.71 8.02 -7.45
N ILE A 256 -21.02 7.83 -7.64
CA ILE A 256 -22.01 7.82 -6.56
C ILE A 256 -21.75 6.63 -5.62
N ARG A 257 -21.53 5.41 -6.14
CA ARG A 257 -21.19 4.25 -5.30
C ARG A 257 -19.89 4.43 -4.53
N LEU A 258 -18.88 5.08 -5.11
CA LEU A 258 -17.66 5.40 -4.39
C LEU A 258 -17.92 6.37 -3.23
N ILE A 259 -18.71 7.43 -3.48
CA ILE A 259 -19.13 8.38 -2.44
C ILE A 259 -19.83 7.65 -1.30
N GLU A 260 -20.84 6.82 -1.62
CA GLU A 260 -21.56 6.00 -0.64
C GLU A 260 -20.60 5.11 0.17
N TRP A 261 -19.63 4.49 -0.50
CA TRP A 261 -18.65 3.61 0.14
C TRP A 261 -17.69 4.37 1.06
N ILE A 262 -17.23 5.55 0.66
CA ILE A 262 -16.35 6.41 1.47
C ILE A 262 -17.11 6.87 2.72
N GLU A 263 -18.33 7.40 2.56
CA GLU A 263 -19.17 7.86 3.66
C GLU A 263 -19.53 6.73 4.63
N LEU A 264 -19.81 5.53 4.11
CA LEU A 264 -20.06 4.37 4.96
C LEU A 264 -18.83 4.03 5.83
N ASN A 265 -17.62 4.01 5.27
CA ASN A 265 -16.40 3.73 6.03
C ASN A 265 -16.14 4.80 7.10
N LYS A 266 -16.42 6.07 6.79
CA LYS A 266 -16.35 7.17 7.77
C LYS A 266 -17.33 6.95 8.93
N ILE A 267 -18.59 6.61 8.63
CA ILE A 267 -19.61 6.30 9.65
C ILE A 267 -19.18 5.12 10.53
N LEU A 268 -18.51 4.12 9.95
CA LEU A 268 -17.96 2.97 10.68
C LEU A 268 -16.74 3.33 11.55
N GLY A 269 -16.20 4.54 11.43
CA GLY A 269 -15.11 5.07 12.24
C GLY A 269 -13.74 5.08 11.55
N ALA A 270 -13.67 4.93 10.22
CA ALA A 270 -12.41 5.03 9.50
C ALA A 270 -11.87 6.47 9.59
N GLU A 271 -10.69 6.63 10.19
CA GLU A 271 -10.06 7.95 10.35
C GLU A 271 -9.26 8.40 9.12
N LYS A 272 -8.91 7.45 8.24
CA LYS A 272 -8.25 7.72 6.97
C LYS A 272 -8.48 6.56 6.02
N ILE A 273 -8.74 6.89 4.76
CA ILE A 273 -8.85 5.90 3.68
C ILE A 273 -7.71 6.16 2.70
N ILE A 274 -6.92 5.13 2.42
CA ILE A 274 -5.77 5.20 1.52
C ILE A 274 -6.07 4.38 0.27
N PHE A 275 -6.07 5.03 -0.88
CA PHE A 275 -6.21 4.37 -2.18
C PHE A 275 -4.84 4.28 -2.87
N HIS A 276 -4.53 3.09 -3.39
CA HIS A 276 -3.43 2.90 -4.33
C HIS A 276 -3.98 2.89 -5.76
N GLU A 277 -3.68 3.92 -6.53
CA GLU A 277 -4.14 4.07 -7.90
C GLU A 277 -3.03 3.86 -8.93
N MET A 278 -3.36 3.25 -10.06
CA MET A 278 -2.47 3.25 -11.24
C MET A 278 -3.00 4.15 -12.35
N GLN A 279 -4.29 4.07 -12.53
CA GLN A 279 -5.06 4.88 -13.45
C GLN A 279 -6.42 5.06 -12.80
N MET A 280 -7.01 6.22 -12.97
CA MET A 280 -8.35 6.52 -12.49
C MET A 280 -9.04 7.41 -13.51
N HIS A 281 -10.34 7.21 -13.68
CA HIS A 281 -11.14 8.01 -14.59
C HIS A 281 -11.37 9.41 -13.99
N PRO A 282 -11.41 10.49 -14.81
CA PRO A 282 -11.55 11.86 -14.33
C PRO A 282 -12.68 12.08 -13.31
N ASN A 283 -13.88 11.53 -13.55
CA ASN A 283 -15.00 11.63 -12.60
C ASN A 283 -14.68 11.03 -11.22
N MET A 284 -13.92 9.93 -11.16
CA MET A 284 -13.50 9.33 -9.90
C MET A 284 -12.38 10.15 -9.25
N THR A 285 -11.47 10.68 -10.07
CA THR A 285 -10.41 11.60 -9.63
C THR A 285 -11.02 12.82 -8.94
N THR A 286 -12.07 13.44 -9.51
CA THR A 286 -12.78 14.57 -8.87
C THR A 286 -13.35 14.21 -7.50
N VAL A 287 -13.91 13.01 -7.34
CA VAL A 287 -14.39 12.52 -6.04
C VAL A 287 -13.23 12.34 -5.07
N MET A 288 -12.14 11.72 -5.50
CA MET A 288 -10.96 11.53 -4.63
C MET A 288 -10.32 12.86 -4.22
N GLU A 289 -10.24 13.83 -5.13
CA GLU A 289 -9.74 15.17 -4.85
C GLU A 289 -10.58 15.88 -3.79
N HIS A 290 -11.92 15.79 -3.89
CA HIS A 290 -12.83 16.34 -2.88
C HIS A 290 -12.51 15.80 -1.48
N TYR A 291 -12.39 14.48 -1.33
CA TYR A 291 -12.10 13.85 -0.04
C TYR A 291 -10.64 13.99 0.41
N SER A 292 -9.70 14.11 -0.54
CA SER A 292 -8.29 14.36 -0.26
C SER A 292 -8.09 15.77 0.31
N ASN A 293 -8.76 16.77 -0.28
CA ASN A 293 -8.75 18.15 0.21
C ASN A 293 -9.37 18.28 1.62
N ALA A 294 -10.35 17.43 1.95
CA ALA A 294 -10.91 17.33 3.30
C ALA A 294 -9.98 16.59 4.30
N GLY A 295 -8.88 15.98 3.83
CA GLY A 295 -7.94 15.23 4.65
C GLY A 295 -8.41 13.81 5.02
N GLU A 296 -9.54 13.37 4.50
CA GLU A 296 -10.19 12.09 4.82
C GLU A 296 -9.66 10.94 3.97
N VAL A 297 -9.29 11.25 2.73
CA VAL A 297 -8.71 10.30 1.78
C VAL A 297 -7.25 10.67 1.50
N GLU A 298 -6.41 9.69 1.22
CA GLU A 298 -5.12 9.87 0.57
C GLU A 298 -5.04 8.97 -0.66
N VAL A 299 -4.61 9.52 -1.78
CA VAL A 299 -4.37 8.76 -3.00
C VAL A 299 -2.87 8.63 -3.18
N SER A 300 -2.38 7.41 -3.16
CA SER A 300 -0.99 7.06 -3.44
C SER A 300 -0.89 6.47 -4.83
N GLY A 301 -0.04 7.07 -5.66
CA GLY A 301 0.24 6.58 -7.00
C GLY A 301 1.01 5.26 -7.00
N LEU A 302 0.76 4.44 -8.01
CA LEU A 302 1.34 3.12 -8.22
C LEU A 302 1.53 2.89 -9.73
N SER A 303 2.55 2.13 -10.11
CA SER A 303 2.78 1.69 -11.49
C SER A 303 3.26 0.24 -11.49
N LEU A 304 3.25 -0.41 -12.65
CA LEU A 304 3.84 -1.72 -12.83
C LEU A 304 5.37 -1.59 -13.05
N PRO A 305 6.21 -2.40 -12.39
CA PRO A 305 7.65 -2.31 -12.55
C PRO A 305 8.18 -3.05 -13.78
N GLY A 306 9.43 -2.74 -14.12
CA GLY A 306 10.22 -3.49 -15.08
C GLY A 306 9.71 -3.36 -16.50
N TYR A 307 9.54 -4.50 -17.16
CA TYR A 307 9.05 -4.60 -18.54
C TYR A 307 7.51 -4.62 -18.62
N LEU A 308 6.81 -4.51 -17.49
CA LEU A 308 5.35 -4.50 -17.47
C LEU A 308 4.82 -3.20 -18.08
N THR A 309 3.69 -3.29 -18.81
CA THR A 309 3.12 -2.12 -19.49
C THR A 309 2.56 -1.11 -18.50
N ASN A 310 2.89 0.17 -18.69
CA ASN A 310 2.24 1.29 -17.99
C ASN A 310 1.42 2.17 -18.94
N VAL A 311 1.11 1.66 -20.14
CA VAL A 311 0.28 2.40 -21.09
C VAL A 311 -1.15 2.50 -20.52
N PRO A 312 -1.73 3.71 -20.43
CA PRO A 312 -3.11 3.90 -20.01
C PRO A 312 -4.07 2.99 -20.79
N ASP A 313 -5.12 2.51 -20.13
CA ASP A 313 -6.15 1.56 -20.60
C ASP A 313 -5.65 0.13 -20.87
N PHE A 314 -4.39 -0.02 -21.30
CA PHE A 314 -3.75 -1.31 -21.50
C PHE A 314 -3.34 -1.99 -20.19
N ILE A 315 -2.96 -1.24 -19.14
CA ILE A 315 -2.64 -1.78 -17.81
C ILE A 315 -3.72 -2.76 -17.35
N LEU A 316 -4.99 -2.36 -17.45
CA LEU A 316 -6.08 -3.11 -16.85
C LEU A 316 -6.41 -4.35 -17.68
N SER A 317 -6.40 -4.22 -19.00
CA SER A 317 -6.50 -5.34 -19.91
C SER A 317 -5.40 -6.37 -19.62
N TYR A 318 -4.15 -5.90 -19.48
CA TYR A 318 -3.01 -6.72 -19.11
C TYR A 318 -3.22 -7.45 -17.78
N LEU A 319 -3.60 -6.73 -16.71
CA LEU A 319 -3.85 -7.32 -15.39
C LEU A 319 -5.03 -8.28 -15.36
N ASN A 320 -6.04 -8.09 -16.21
CA ASN A 320 -7.17 -9.03 -16.35
C ASN A 320 -6.75 -10.31 -17.06
N THR A 321 -5.83 -10.24 -18.04
CA THR A 321 -5.27 -11.44 -18.68
C THR A 321 -4.28 -12.18 -17.78
N LYS A 322 -3.65 -11.48 -16.82
CA LYS A 322 -2.67 -12.04 -15.88
C LYS A 322 -3.12 -11.84 -14.42
N PRO A 323 -4.09 -12.63 -13.93
CA PRO A 323 -4.67 -12.46 -12.59
C PRO A 323 -3.65 -12.65 -11.45
N HIS A 324 -2.58 -13.42 -11.66
CA HIS A 324 -1.51 -13.58 -10.68
C HIS A 324 -0.70 -12.28 -10.50
N ILE A 325 -0.33 -11.60 -11.60
CA ILE A 325 0.36 -10.29 -11.53
C ILE A 325 -0.54 -9.27 -10.84
N ARG A 326 -1.84 -9.25 -11.17
CA ARG A 326 -2.80 -8.39 -10.47
C ARG A 326 -2.78 -8.63 -8.95
N THR A 327 -2.80 -9.88 -8.53
CA THR A 327 -2.76 -10.24 -7.11
C THR A 327 -1.45 -9.77 -6.45
N PHE A 328 -0.31 -9.93 -7.13
CA PHE A 328 0.99 -9.50 -6.62
C PHE A 328 1.06 -7.99 -6.38
N ILE A 329 0.48 -7.22 -7.29
CA ILE A 329 0.40 -5.75 -7.17
C ILE A 329 -0.58 -5.34 -6.06
N GLU A 330 -1.71 -6.03 -5.92
CA GLU A 330 -2.64 -5.80 -4.82
C GLU A 330 -1.96 -6.04 -3.45
N ASP A 331 -1.26 -7.18 -3.29
CA ASP A 331 -0.52 -7.49 -2.07
C ASP A 331 0.58 -6.47 -1.79
N LEU A 332 1.28 -6.03 -2.84
CA LEU A 332 2.31 -5.00 -2.72
C LEU A 332 1.74 -3.69 -2.19
N ALA A 333 0.62 -3.22 -2.76
CA ALA A 333 -0.07 -2.01 -2.32
C ALA A 333 -0.55 -2.10 -0.86
N TYR A 334 -1.06 -3.27 -0.44
CA TYR A 334 -1.47 -3.46 0.96
C TYR A 334 -0.29 -3.42 1.93
N ASN A 335 0.83 -4.03 1.56
CA ASN A 335 2.05 -3.98 2.38
C ASN A 335 2.60 -2.56 2.44
N ASP A 336 2.63 -1.85 1.31
CA ASP A 336 3.02 -0.45 1.26
C ASP A 336 2.18 0.42 2.20
N CYS A 337 0.85 0.32 2.11
CA CYS A 337 -0.07 0.99 3.01
C CYS A 337 0.25 0.67 4.48
N TYR A 338 0.36 -0.62 4.80
CA TYR A 338 0.63 -1.06 6.17
C TYR A 338 1.92 -0.44 6.71
N TYR A 339 3.03 -0.59 6.01
CA TYR A 339 4.33 -0.14 6.50
C TYR A 339 4.46 1.39 6.54
N LYS A 340 3.81 2.11 5.61
CA LYS A 340 3.79 3.57 5.57
C LYS A 340 3.07 4.18 6.78
N TYR A 341 2.03 3.52 7.29
CA TYR A 341 1.14 4.07 8.31
C TYR A 341 1.13 3.33 9.65
N MET A 342 1.82 2.19 9.80
CA MET A 342 1.76 1.37 11.03
C MET A 342 2.11 2.11 12.32
N HIS A 343 2.83 3.23 12.23
CA HIS A 343 3.18 4.08 13.37
C HIS A 343 2.16 5.18 13.68
N GLN A 344 1.20 5.41 12.78
CA GLN A 344 0.15 6.41 12.91
C GLN A 344 -1.19 5.83 13.36
N PHE A 345 -1.52 4.59 12.99
CA PHE A 345 -2.81 3.96 13.32
C PHE A 345 -2.65 2.66 14.07
N GLU A 346 -3.64 2.35 14.91
CA GLU A 346 -3.70 1.14 15.71
C GLU A 346 -4.16 -0.07 14.88
N PHE A 347 -5.19 0.13 14.06
CA PHE A 347 -5.78 -0.94 13.25
C PHE A 347 -5.78 -0.59 11.75
N PHE A 348 -5.71 -1.64 10.93
CA PHE A 348 -5.75 -1.54 9.47
C PHE A 348 -6.78 -2.51 8.94
N VAL A 349 -7.65 -2.02 8.07
CA VAL A 349 -8.61 -2.85 7.34
C VAL A 349 -8.24 -2.78 5.86
N VAL A 350 -8.20 -3.93 5.21
CA VAL A 350 -7.99 -4.00 3.77
C VAL A 350 -9.32 -4.31 3.10
N LEU A 351 -9.76 -3.42 2.22
CA LEU A 351 -11.03 -3.52 1.52
C LEU A 351 -10.83 -3.38 0.00
N ASP A 352 -11.65 -4.10 -0.77
CA ASP A 352 -11.79 -3.93 -2.21
C ASP A 352 -13.19 -3.36 -2.47
N ILE A 353 -13.27 -2.21 -3.16
CA ILE A 353 -14.49 -1.43 -3.38
C ILE A 353 -15.53 -2.20 -4.21
N PHE A 354 -15.11 -3.17 -5.04
CA PHE A 354 -16.02 -3.84 -6.00
C PHE A 354 -15.94 -5.36 -6.01
N LYS A 355 -14.97 -5.96 -5.34
CA LYS A 355 -15.02 -7.38 -5.01
C LYS A 355 -15.34 -7.53 -3.54
N VAL A 356 -16.51 -8.09 -3.25
CA VAL A 356 -16.69 -8.85 -2.01
C VAL A 356 -15.79 -10.08 -2.15
N ARG A 357 -14.48 -9.95 -1.88
CA ARG A 357 -13.74 -11.12 -1.41
C ARG A 357 -14.34 -11.39 -0.04
N ASN A 358 -15.04 -12.51 0.08
CA ASN A 358 -15.41 -13.08 1.37
C ASN A 358 -14.12 -13.35 2.16
N PHE A 359 -13.60 -12.34 2.83
CA PHE A 359 -12.83 -12.55 4.05
C PHE A 359 -13.86 -12.62 5.16
N CYS A 360 -14.56 -13.76 5.21
CA CYS A 360 -15.31 -14.19 6.38
C CYS A 360 -14.35 -15.01 7.25
N PHE A 361 -14.24 -14.60 8.50
CA PHE A 361 -13.22 -15.00 9.44
C PHE A 361 -13.74 -16.28 10.10
N ASN A 362 -13.21 -17.45 9.74
CA ASN A 362 -13.72 -18.70 10.32
C ASN A 362 -12.86 -19.23 11.48
N ARG A 363 -13.59 -19.69 12.48
CA ARG A 363 -13.24 -20.21 13.80
C ARG A 363 -12.35 -21.44 13.67
N SER A 364 -11.08 -21.34 14.08
CA SER A 364 -10.26 -22.54 14.27
C SER A 364 -10.78 -23.34 15.47
N SER A 365 -11.40 -24.48 15.16
CA SER A 365 -11.52 -25.70 15.95
C SER A 365 -11.09 -25.64 17.42
N VAL A 366 -12.09 -25.59 18.31
CA VAL A 366 -12.00 -26.19 19.64
C VAL A 366 -13.05 -27.30 19.69
N THR A 367 -12.61 -28.55 19.64
CA THR A 367 -13.44 -29.69 20.07
C THR A 367 -13.69 -29.57 21.58
N PRO A 368 -14.90 -29.89 22.06
CA PRO A 368 -15.35 -29.49 23.38
C PRO A 368 -14.88 -30.50 24.43
N THR A 369 -13.87 -30.17 25.23
CA THR A 369 -13.72 -30.80 26.54
C THR A 369 -13.29 -29.80 27.61
N SER A 370 -14.10 -29.76 28.65
CA SER A 370 -13.90 -29.12 29.95
C SER A 370 -14.07 -27.60 30.06
N ASN A 371 -15.05 -27.24 30.89
CA ASN A 371 -15.37 -25.90 31.35
C ASN A 371 -14.21 -25.32 32.16
N LYS A 372 -13.57 -24.26 31.65
CA LYS A 372 -13.01 -23.09 32.36
C LYS A 372 -12.17 -22.27 31.39
N ILE A 373 -12.69 -21.12 30.94
CA ILE A 373 -11.89 -20.14 30.20
C ILE A 373 -11.07 -19.34 31.23
N ASN A 374 -9.76 -19.51 31.20
CA ASN A 374 -8.81 -18.75 31.99
C ASN A 374 -8.41 -17.49 31.19
N LEU A 375 -8.68 -16.30 31.73
CA LEU A 375 -8.53 -15.00 31.07
C LEU A 375 -7.06 -14.49 30.99
N ASN A 376 -6.08 -15.35 31.23
CA ASN A 376 -4.65 -14.97 31.34
C ASN A 376 -3.77 -15.39 30.13
N GLU A 377 -4.35 -15.91 29.03
CA GLU A 377 -3.61 -16.21 27.79
C GLU A 377 -3.83 -15.16 26.68
N VAL A 378 -3.85 -13.87 27.06
CA VAL A 378 -3.73 -12.75 26.12
C VAL A 378 -2.24 -12.59 25.75
N THR A 379 -1.72 -13.51 24.94
CA THR A 379 -0.33 -13.45 24.44
C THR A 379 -0.29 -13.27 22.93
N ARG A 380 -0.03 -12.02 22.53
CA ARG A 380 0.71 -11.49 21.37
C ARG A 380 0.30 -11.95 19.94
N PRO A 381 0.18 -11.03 18.97
CA PRO A 381 0.14 -11.40 17.56
C PRO A 381 1.52 -11.93 17.14
N ARG A 382 1.58 -13.20 16.71
CA ARG A 382 2.74 -13.78 16.00
C ARG A 382 2.79 -13.22 14.57
N GLU A 383 3.98 -12.76 14.18
CA GLU A 383 4.66 -12.65 12.86
C GLU A 383 3.93 -12.56 11.50
N ASP A 384 2.60 -12.53 11.44
CA ASP A 384 1.87 -12.82 10.20
C ASP A 384 0.78 -11.77 9.92
N ILE A 385 1.07 -10.81 9.02
CA ILE A 385 0.06 -10.25 8.10
C ILE A 385 0.74 -9.95 6.74
N PHE A 386 0.36 -10.45 5.55
CA PHE A 386 -0.71 -11.36 5.09
C PHE A 386 -2.08 -11.20 5.78
N ILE A 387 -2.97 -10.38 5.23
CA ILE A 387 -4.29 -10.04 5.82
C ILE A 387 -5.03 -11.28 6.28
N ASN A 388 -4.99 -11.52 7.60
CA ASN A 388 -5.79 -12.53 8.27
C ASN A 388 -6.18 -12.02 9.67
N THR A 389 -7.31 -11.33 9.65
CA THR A 389 -8.47 -11.52 10.54
C THR A 389 -8.47 -11.08 12.03
N ARG A 390 -8.78 -9.80 12.32
CA ARG A 390 -9.80 -9.38 13.34
C ARG A 390 -10.18 -7.88 13.25
N VAL A 391 -11.47 -7.52 13.19
CA VAL A 391 -12.19 -6.47 13.99
C VAL A 391 -13.65 -6.37 13.49
N MET A 392 -14.61 -6.84 14.29
CA MET A 392 -15.98 -6.30 14.38
C MET A 392 -16.61 -6.81 15.69
N GLY A 393 -16.07 -6.35 16.82
CA GLY A 393 -16.54 -6.76 18.16
C GLY A 393 -16.48 -5.66 19.21
N ASP A 394 -15.55 -4.70 19.08
CA ASP A 394 -15.32 -3.70 20.13
C ASP A 394 -15.82 -2.29 19.78
N ILE A 395 -16.12 -2.00 18.50
CA ILE A 395 -16.68 -0.68 18.08
C ILE A 395 -18.10 -0.45 18.62
N VAL A 396 -18.83 -1.51 18.97
CA VAL A 396 -20.19 -1.38 19.55
C VAL A 396 -20.15 -1.13 21.07
N LYS A 397 -19.00 -1.28 21.74
CA LYS A 397 -18.91 -1.12 23.20
C LYS A 397 -18.41 0.24 23.68
N SER A 398 -17.81 1.07 22.80
CA SER A 398 -17.33 2.40 23.20
C SER A 398 -18.35 3.53 23.02
N ASN A 399 -19.42 3.32 22.24
CA ASN A 399 -20.54 4.26 22.18
C ASN A 399 -21.61 3.87 23.20
N LYS A 400 -21.38 4.25 24.46
CA LYS A 400 -22.47 4.40 25.43
C LYS A 400 -23.35 5.57 24.97
N ILE A 401 -24.49 5.24 24.38
CA ILE A 401 -25.75 5.96 24.57
C ILE A 401 -26.65 5.02 25.37
#